data_AF-A0A1M6C200-F1
#
_entry.id   AF-A0A1M6C200-F1
#
_cell.length_a   1.000
_cell.length_b   1.000
_cell.length_c   1.000
_cell.angle_alpha   90.00
_cell.angle_beta   90.00
_cell.angle_gamma   90.00
#
_symmetry.space_group_name_H-M   'P 1'
#
loop_
_entity.id
_entity.type
_entity.pdbx_description
1 polymer ?
#
loop_
_entity_poly.entity_id
_entity_poly.type
_entity_poly.pdbx_seq_one_letter_code
_entity_poly.pdbx_strand_id
1 'polypeptide(L)'
;MNSILLITLIGAFLACSGPTDMEELELESTALSYRISQTEPYLNGVELFKQAAMGEQIKLRKQISELQVAIKRGNRNLLPQLESAQKKDNMIDLYKEDLTMIKMPKVPYPPRPPRGCFQDPNANCGIPKINLDGYSGIQVTEDMGEVSIQILDQKNRVVGKSGHVYRTKGGVSIIPIESGLKGNGVMRIRPNSRFFDKSVYLDIPVYKD
;
A
#
# COMPACT_ATOMS: atom_id res chain seq x y z
N MET A 1 -5.19 -66.66 49.60
CA MET A 1 -4.40 -66.61 48.35
C MET A 1 -5.33 -66.23 47.22
N ASN A 2 -5.06 -65.06 46.64
CA ASN A 2 -5.36 -64.50 45.31
C ASN A 2 -6.41 -65.19 44.43
N SER A 3 -7.26 -64.54 43.63
CA SER A 3 -7.66 -63.16 43.32
C SER A 3 -8.62 -63.31 42.10
N ILE A 4 -9.29 -62.22 41.67
CA ILE A 4 -9.88 -61.98 40.31
C ILE A 4 -11.32 -62.53 40.14
N LEU A 5 -12.38 -61.82 39.68
CA LEU A 5 -12.69 -60.48 39.13
C LEU A 5 -14.24 -60.31 39.35
N LEU A 6 -14.81 -59.25 39.96
CA LEU A 6 -15.31 -57.97 39.40
C LEU A 6 -16.66 -58.02 38.59
N ILE A 7 -17.51 -56.98 38.82
CA ILE A 7 -18.60 -56.41 37.97
C ILE A 7 -20.00 -57.10 38.10
N THR A 8 -21.20 -56.49 38.28
CA THR A 8 -21.84 -55.14 38.22
C THR A 8 -23.17 -55.21 39.01
N LEU A 9 -23.61 -54.19 39.78
CA LEU A 9 -24.58 -53.11 39.39
C LEU A 9 -25.92 -53.67 38.83
N ILE A 10 -27.11 -53.41 39.39
CA ILE A 10 -27.83 -52.11 39.47
C ILE A 10 -28.95 -52.25 40.52
N GLY A 11 -29.00 -51.30 41.46
CA GLY A 11 -30.11 -51.12 42.39
C GLY A 11 -31.24 -50.31 41.76
N ALA A 12 -32.46 -50.75 42.03
CA ALA A 12 -33.73 -50.15 41.65
C ALA A 12 -33.94 -48.73 42.23
N PHE A 13 -34.97 -48.05 41.70
CA PHE A 13 -35.90 -47.08 42.30
C PHE A 13 -36.25 -46.04 41.22
N LEU A 14 -37.32 -46.29 40.44
CA LEU A 14 -38.71 -45.90 40.67
C LEU A 14 -39.03 -44.45 40.23
N ALA A 15 -39.87 -44.39 39.19
CA ALA A 15 -40.96 -43.43 38.94
C ALA A 15 -40.63 -41.93 38.77
N CYS A 16 -40.97 -41.37 37.61
CA CYS A 16 -42.19 -40.55 37.46
C CYS A 16 -42.34 -39.99 36.03
N SER A 17 -43.58 -40.00 35.59
CA SER A 17 -44.16 -39.40 34.39
C SER A 17 -44.11 -37.87 34.39
N GLY A 18 -43.87 -37.26 33.23
CA GLY A 18 -44.09 -35.83 32.97
C GLY A 18 -43.51 -35.43 31.62
N PRO A 19 -44.13 -34.51 30.86
CA PRO A 19 -43.94 -34.38 29.42
C PRO A 19 -42.56 -33.82 29.08
N THR A 20 -42.13 -34.14 27.86
CA THR A 20 -40.95 -33.62 27.18
C THR A 20 -41.15 -32.11 26.96
N ASP A 21 -40.87 -31.30 27.98
CA ASP A 21 -40.58 -29.89 27.76
C ASP A 21 -39.26 -29.83 27.00
N MET A 22 -39.37 -29.44 25.73
CA MET A 22 -38.21 -28.99 24.96
C MET A 22 -37.65 -27.78 25.70
N GLU A 23 -36.64 -28.03 26.54
CA GLU A 23 -35.66 -27.02 26.88
C GLU A 23 -35.08 -26.55 25.55
N GLU A 24 -35.52 -25.37 25.10
CA GLU A 24 -34.73 -24.56 24.20
C GLU A 24 -33.33 -24.56 24.82
N LEU A 25 -32.40 -25.29 24.18
CA LEU A 25 -31.00 -24.93 24.28
C LEU A 25 -30.95 -23.50 23.77
N GLU A 26 -31.10 -22.54 24.69
CA GLU A 26 -30.51 -21.23 24.52
C GLU A 26 -29.03 -21.54 24.25
N LEU A 27 -28.68 -21.49 22.96
CA LEU A 27 -27.31 -21.27 22.56
C LEU A 27 -26.95 -19.94 23.19
N GLU A 28 -26.46 -19.97 24.42
CA GLU A 28 -25.67 -18.89 24.97
C GLU A 28 -24.52 -18.71 23.99
N SER A 29 -24.70 -17.73 23.10
CA SER A 29 -23.65 -17.22 22.27
C SER A 29 -22.59 -16.75 23.24
N THR A 30 -21.59 -17.59 23.46
CA THR A 30 -20.33 -17.18 24.05
C THR A 30 -19.93 -15.98 23.23
N ALA A 31 -20.08 -14.79 23.83
CA ALA A 31 -19.66 -13.55 23.24
C ALA A 31 -18.14 -13.64 23.13
N LEU A 32 -17.69 -14.25 22.04
CA LEU A 32 -16.38 -14.02 21.47
C LEU A 32 -16.36 -12.52 21.22
N SER A 33 -15.88 -11.78 22.22
CA SER A 33 -15.47 -10.41 22.05
C SER A 33 -14.31 -10.46 21.06
N TYR A 34 -14.64 -10.46 19.78
CA TYR A 34 -13.71 -10.23 18.71
C TYR A 34 -13.22 -8.81 18.98
N ARG A 35 -12.12 -8.70 19.73
CA ARG A 35 -11.28 -7.50 19.66
C ARG A 35 -10.79 -7.50 18.24
N ILE A 36 -11.57 -6.89 17.35
CA ILE A 36 -11.04 -6.29 16.13
C ILE A 36 -10.04 -5.30 16.69
N SER A 37 -8.78 -5.75 16.81
CA SER A 37 -7.66 -4.85 16.92
C SER A 37 -7.87 -3.89 15.79
N GLN A 38 -8.22 -2.64 16.09
CA GLN A 38 -8.32 -1.59 15.09
C GLN A 38 -6.91 -1.47 14.52
N THR A 39 -6.63 -2.23 13.45
CA THR A 39 -5.43 -2.05 12.65
C THR A 39 -5.57 -0.64 12.13
N GLU A 40 -4.73 0.28 12.60
CA GLU A 40 -4.67 1.63 12.04
C GLU A 40 -4.67 1.51 10.51
N PRO A 41 -5.51 2.26 9.79
CA PRO A 41 -5.60 2.05 8.36
C PRO A 41 -4.27 2.48 7.74
N TYR A 42 -3.68 1.59 6.96
CA TYR A 42 -2.43 1.85 6.24
C TYR A 42 -2.70 2.02 4.76
N LEU A 43 -1.94 2.90 4.11
CA LEU A 43 -1.95 3.03 2.67
C LEU A 43 -1.31 1.78 2.03
N ASN A 44 -1.86 1.32 0.91
CA ASN A 44 -1.25 0.25 0.12
C ASN A 44 0.01 0.76 -0.59
N GLY A 45 1.20 0.40 -0.10
CA GLY A 45 2.46 0.89 -0.64
C GLY A 45 2.72 0.45 -2.08
N VAL A 46 2.38 -0.79 -2.45
CA VAL A 46 2.59 -1.30 -3.82
C VAL A 46 1.79 -0.47 -4.82
N GLU A 47 0.51 -0.22 -4.51
CA GLU A 47 -0.35 0.58 -5.38
C GLU A 47 0.10 2.06 -5.38
N LEU A 48 0.43 2.61 -4.21
CA LEU A 48 0.94 3.99 -4.09
C LEU A 48 2.16 4.23 -4.96
N PHE A 49 3.15 3.33 -4.89
CA PHE A 49 4.42 3.49 -5.60
C PHE A 49 4.23 3.27 -7.09
N LYS A 50 3.35 2.35 -7.49
CA LYS A 50 2.97 2.15 -8.89
C LYS A 50 2.32 3.40 -9.48
N GLN A 51 1.39 4.04 -8.76
CA GLN A 51 0.74 5.27 -9.21
C GLN A 51 1.73 6.44 -9.29
N ALA A 52 2.63 6.58 -8.32
CA ALA A 52 3.70 7.58 -8.35
C ALA A 52 4.64 7.36 -9.54
N ALA A 53 5.05 6.11 -9.81
CA ALA A 53 5.88 5.74 -10.96
C ALA A 53 5.19 6.07 -12.29
N MET A 54 3.92 5.71 -12.44
CA MET A 54 3.14 6.04 -13.64
C MET A 54 3.01 7.55 -13.86
N GLY A 55 2.76 8.29 -12.78
CA GLY A 55 2.64 9.74 -12.83
C GLY A 55 3.93 10.43 -13.27
N GLU A 56 5.07 9.99 -12.75
CA GLU A 56 6.37 10.53 -13.14
C GLU A 56 6.74 10.13 -14.58
N GLN A 57 6.39 8.92 -15.01
CA GLN A 57 6.60 8.45 -16.38
C GLN A 57 5.86 9.33 -17.41
N ILE A 58 4.61 9.73 -17.12
CA ILE A 58 3.85 10.63 -17.99
C ILE A 58 4.59 11.96 -18.18
N LYS A 59 5.08 12.56 -17.09
CA LYS A 59 5.83 13.83 -17.15
C LYS A 59 7.09 13.69 -18.00
N LEU A 60 7.85 12.61 -17.79
CA LEU A 60 9.07 12.34 -18.56
C LEU A 60 8.78 12.11 -20.04
N ARG A 61 7.73 11.33 -20.39
CA ARG A 61 7.37 11.09 -21.79
C ARG A 61 6.93 12.35 -22.51
N LYS A 62 6.23 13.25 -21.82
CA LYS A 62 5.93 14.59 -22.34
C LYS A 62 7.20 15.40 -22.60
N GLN A 63 8.13 15.43 -21.64
CA GLN A 63 9.41 16.10 -21.79
C GLN A 63 10.24 15.51 -22.95
N ILE A 64 10.28 14.18 -23.10
CA ILE A 64 10.96 13.50 -24.21
C ILE A 64 10.37 13.95 -25.55
N SER A 65 9.05 14.00 -25.67
CA SER A 65 8.37 14.46 -26.89
C SER A 65 8.73 15.91 -27.24
N GLU A 66 8.70 16.81 -26.25
CA GLU A 66 9.08 18.22 -26.42
C GLU A 66 10.55 18.38 -26.85
N LEU A 67 11.47 17.63 -26.22
CA LEU A 67 12.90 17.62 -26.57
C LEU A 67 13.11 17.10 -28.00
N GLN A 68 12.43 16.03 -28.40
CA GLN A 68 12.52 15.48 -29.75
C GLN A 68 12.05 16.50 -30.81
N VAL A 69 10.96 17.23 -30.54
CA VAL A 69 10.47 18.29 -31.44
C VAL A 69 11.49 19.42 -31.54
N ALA A 70 12.07 19.88 -30.43
CA ALA A 70 13.06 20.96 -30.42
C ALA A 70 14.36 20.56 -31.16
N ILE A 71 14.82 19.32 -30.99
CA ILE A 71 15.99 18.77 -31.69
C ILE A 71 15.73 18.68 -33.19
N LYS A 72 14.53 18.20 -33.61
CA LYS A 72 14.12 18.17 -35.02
C LYS A 72 14.08 19.57 -35.65
N ARG A 73 13.79 20.61 -34.85
CA ARG A 73 13.83 22.02 -35.26
C ARG A 73 15.23 22.64 -35.26
N GLY A 74 16.27 21.85 -34.98
CA GLY A 74 17.67 22.27 -35.09
C GLY A 74 18.40 22.48 -33.75
N ASN A 75 17.72 22.39 -32.61
CA ASN A 75 18.35 22.62 -31.30
C ASN A 75 19.10 21.38 -30.77
N ARG A 76 20.22 21.03 -31.43
CA ARG A 76 20.97 19.78 -31.15
C ARG A 76 21.67 19.75 -29.79
N ASN A 77 21.88 20.90 -29.14
CA ASN A 77 22.45 20.97 -27.80
C ASN A 77 21.56 20.32 -26.72
N LEU A 78 20.31 19.99 -27.05
CA LEU A 78 19.37 19.30 -26.16
C LEU A 78 19.53 17.78 -26.15
N LEU A 79 20.39 17.21 -27.01
CA LEU A 79 20.63 15.75 -27.06
C LEU A 79 20.99 15.15 -25.69
N PRO A 80 21.88 15.73 -24.87
CA PRO A 80 22.17 15.18 -23.55
C PRO A 80 20.96 15.16 -22.60
N GLN A 81 20.07 16.15 -22.72
CA GLN A 81 18.85 16.20 -21.91
C GLN A 81 17.86 15.11 -22.35
N LEU A 82 17.77 14.84 -23.66
CA LEU A 82 16.96 13.77 -24.21
C LEU A 82 17.45 12.39 -23.72
N GLU A 83 18.75 12.14 -23.83
CA GLU A 83 19.37 10.89 -23.36
C GLU A 83 19.16 10.68 -21.85
N SER A 84 19.33 11.75 -21.06
CA SER A 84 19.05 11.70 -19.62
C SER A 84 17.59 11.39 -19.31
N ALA A 85 16.64 12.03 -20.02
CA ALA A 85 15.22 11.78 -19.84
C ALA A 85 14.82 10.35 -20.24
N GLN A 86 15.34 9.84 -21.36
CA GLN A 86 15.11 8.46 -21.81
C GLN A 86 15.67 7.43 -20.84
N LYS A 87 16.86 7.68 -20.28
CA LYS A 87 17.44 6.81 -19.23
C LYS A 87 16.54 6.74 -18.00
N LYS A 88 16.00 7.89 -17.55
CA LYS A 88 15.06 7.96 -16.44
C LYS A 88 13.74 7.25 -16.75
N ASP A 89 13.17 7.44 -17.94
CA ASP A 89 11.94 6.74 -18.37
C ASP A 89 12.13 5.22 -18.33
N ASN A 90 13.25 4.71 -18.82
CA ASN A 90 13.58 3.28 -18.76
C ASN A 90 13.75 2.76 -17.33
N MET A 91 14.39 3.53 -16.43
CA MET A 91 14.49 3.15 -15.01
C MET A 91 13.12 3.03 -14.35
N ILE A 92 12.21 3.99 -14.61
CA ILE A 92 10.85 3.96 -14.10
C ILE A 92 10.08 2.76 -14.64
N ASP A 93 10.28 2.40 -15.92
CA ASP A 93 9.61 1.26 -16.52
C ASP A 93 10.04 -0.07 -15.88
N LEU A 94 11.35 -0.28 -15.70
CA LEU A 94 11.90 -1.46 -15.01
C LEU A 94 11.37 -1.57 -13.56
N TYR A 95 11.30 -0.45 -12.85
CA TYR A 95 10.75 -0.44 -11.49
C TYR A 95 9.26 -0.77 -11.45
N LYS A 96 8.48 -0.31 -12.43
CA LYS A 96 7.07 -0.69 -12.54
C LYS A 96 6.91 -2.19 -12.79
N GLU A 97 7.75 -2.77 -13.63
CA GLU A 97 7.76 -4.22 -13.88
C GLU A 97 8.05 -5.00 -12.60
N ASP A 98 9.08 -4.62 -11.83
CA ASP A 98 9.37 -5.20 -10.52
C ASP A 98 8.15 -5.12 -9.58
N LEU A 99 7.49 -3.96 -9.49
CA LEU A 99 6.31 -3.78 -8.65
C LEU A 99 5.13 -4.67 -9.06
N THR A 100 5.00 -5.05 -10.34
CA THR A 100 3.92 -5.96 -10.78
C THR A 100 4.11 -7.40 -10.33
N MET A 101 5.35 -7.79 -10.01
CA MET A 101 5.65 -9.13 -9.49
C MET A 101 5.34 -9.24 -7.99
N ILE A 102 5.15 -8.11 -7.30
CA ILE A 102 4.89 -8.07 -5.86
C ILE A 102 3.41 -8.39 -5.59
N LYS A 103 3.19 -9.32 -4.66
CA LYS A 103 1.85 -9.63 -4.16
C LYS A 103 1.28 -8.43 -3.40
N MET A 104 0.22 -7.83 -3.95
CA MET A 104 -0.41 -6.66 -3.35
C MET A 104 -1.00 -6.98 -1.95
N PRO A 105 -0.74 -6.12 -0.94
CA PRO A 105 -1.47 -6.15 0.31
C PRO A 105 -2.99 -6.04 0.10
N LYS A 106 -3.78 -6.77 0.89
CA LYS A 106 -5.25 -6.68 0.89
C LYS A 106 -5.73 -5.50 1.75
N VAL A 107 -5.22 -4.30 1.50
CA VAL A 107 -5.68 -3.06 2.15
C VAL A 107 -6.34 -2.14 1.14
N PRO A 108 -7.38 -1.38 1.55
CA PRO A 108 -8.06 -0.46 0.66
C PRO A 108 -7.11 0.59 0.11
N TYR A 109 -7.27 0.92 -1.17
CA TYR A 109 -6.57 2.00 -1.85
C TYR A 109 -7.62 2.89 -2.54
N PRO A 110 -7.44 4.22 -2.59
CA PRO A 110 -8.34 5.12 -3.30
C PRO A 110 -8.58 4.69 -4.76
N PRO A 111 -9.67 5.13 -5.40
CA PRO A 111 -10.08 4.63 -6.70
C PRO A 111 -8.95 4.70 -7.74
N ARG A 112 -8.75 3.58 -8.43
CA ARG A 112 -7.78 3.46 -9.52
C ARG A 112 -8.25 4.29 -10.73
N PRO A 113 -7.36 5.01 -11.42
CA PRO A 113 -7.71 5.65 -12.68
C PRO A 113 -8.16 4.62 -13.74
N PRO A 114 -8.99 5.02 -14.73
CA PRO A 114 -9.44 4.13 -15.80
C PRO A 114 -8.28 3.46 -16.54
N ARG A 115 -8.50 2.21 -17.00
CA ARG A 115 -7.54 1.47 -17.82
C ARG A 115 -7.23 2.24 -19.12
N GLY A 116 -5.97 2.19 -19.57
CA GLY A 116 -5.52 2.85 -20.80
C GLY A 116 -5.03 4.28 -20.60
N CYS A 117 -5.34 4.92 -19.47
CA CYS A 117 -5.02 6.33 -19.31
C CYS A 117 -3.54 6.66 -19.09
N PHE A 118 -2.76 5.67 -18.68
CA PHE A 118 -1.31 5.80 -18.55
C PHE A 118 -0.55 5.45 -19.85
N GLN A 119 -1.26 5.05 -20.90
CA GLN A 119 -0.67 4.68 -22.19
C GLN A 119 -0.57 5.87 -23.14
N ASP A 120 -1.48 6.84 -23.04
CA ASP A 120 -1.43 8.10 -23.77
C ASP A 120 -1.05 9.26 -22.82
N PRO A 121 0.14 9.87 -22.96
CA PRO A 121 0.55 11.00 -22.13
C PRO A 121 -0.29 12.27 -22.35
N ASN A 122 -1.12 12.31 -23.40
CA ASN A 122 -2.08 13.40 -23.65
C ASN A 122 -3.47 13.10 -23.04
N ALA A 123 -3.72 11.89 -22.57
CA ALA A 123 -4.95 11.58 -21.86
C ALA A 123 -4.93 12.27 -20.49
N ASN A 124 -5.91 13.13 -20.23
CA ASN A 124 -6.02 13.93 -19.01
C ASN A 124 -6.48 13.09 -17.80
N CYS A 125 -5.92 11.91 -17.58
CA CYS A 125 -6.08 11.22 -16.32
C CYS A 125 -5.06 11.76 -15.35
N GLY A 126 -5.53 12.66 -14.48
CA GLY A 126 -4.74 13.09 -13.34
C GLY A 126 -4.25 11.90 -12.52
N ILE A 127 -3.05 12.04 -11.96
CA ILE A 127 -2.53 11.15 -10.91
C ILE A 127 -3.49 11.27 -9.72
N PRO A 128 -3.95 10.16 -9.11
CA PRO A 128 -4.87 10.23 -7.98
C PRO A 128 -4.22 11.02 -6.84
N LYS A 129 -5.00 11.94 -6.27
CA LYS A 129 -4.58 12.74 -5.13
C LYS A 129 -4.92 12.00 -3.85
N ILE A 130 -3.91 11.69 -3.05
CA ILE A 130 -4.05 10.80 -1.89
C ILE A 130 -4.39 11.61 -0.64
N ASN A 131 -5.45 11.21 0.05
CA ASN A 131 -5.75 11.75 1.39
C ASN A 131 -4.83 11.09 2.42
N LEU A 132 -4.12 11.89 3.20
CA LEU A 132 -3.29 11.40 4.31
C LEU A 132 -4.06 11.32 5.63
N ASP A 133 -5.26 11.91 5.72
CA ASP A 133 -6.09 11.82 6.91
C ASP A 133 -6.57 10.40 7.16
N GLY A 134 -6.51 10.00 8.44
CA GLY A 134 -6.87 8.67 8.88
C GLY A 134 -5.75 7.65 8.77
N TYR A 135 -4.72 7.84 7.93
CA TYR A 135 -3.65 6.87 7.74
C TYR A 135 -2.43 7.15 8.63
N SER A 136 -1.97 6.15 9.38
CA SER A 136 -0.77 6.27 10.22
C SER A 136 0.53 5.84 9.52
N GLY A 137 0.42 5.17 8.37
CA GLY A 137 1.57 4.68 7.63
C GLY A 137 1.24 4.06 6.28
N ILE A 138 2.29 3.58 5.62
CA ILE A 138 2.23 2.86 4.34
C ILE A 138 2.63 1.42 4.61
N GLN A 139 1.76 0.48 4.25
CA GLN A 139 2.09 -0.93 4.26
C GLN A 139 2.99 -1.27 3.07
N VAL A 140 4.14 -1.85 3.37
CA VAL A 140 5.14 -2.31 2.39
C VAL A 140 5.36 -3.81 2.51
N THR A 141 5.90 -4.41 1.45
CA THR A 141 6.35 -5.81 1.46
C THR A 141 7.88 -5.84 1.46
N GLU A 142 8.46 -6.95 1.91
CA GLU A 142 9.92 -7.13 1.92
C GLU A 142 10.51 -7.01 0.51
N ASP A 143 9.76 -7.42 -0.51
CA ASP A 143 10.15 -7.35 -1.93
C ASP A 143 10.26 -5.93 -2.48
N MET A 144 9.73 -4.91 -1.80
CA MET A 144 9.79 -3.51 -2.25
C MET A 144 11.15 -2.85 -2.00
N GLY A 145 12.02 -3.49 -1.21
CA GLY A 145 13.28 -2.91 -0.77
C GLY A 145 13.09 -1.71 0.16
N GLU A 146 14.19 -1.02 0.47
CA GLU A 146 14.14 0.21 1.26
C GLU A 146 13.57 1.37 0.43
N VAL A 147 12.76 2.21 1.06
CA VAL A 147 12.21 3.40 0.42
C VAL A 147 12.27 4.58 1.37
N SER A 148 12.66 5.73 0.84
CA SER A 148 12.68 7.00 1.58
C SER A 148 11.53 7.88 1.08
N ILE A 149 10.75 8.42 2.00
CA ILE A 149 9.59 9.25 1.68
C ILE A 149 9.76 10.61 2.35
N GLN A 150 9.43 11.66 1.62
CA GLN A 150 9.33 13.03 2.11
C GLN A 150 7.97 13.58 1.72
N ILE A 151 7.38 14.40 2.58
CA ILE A 151 6.14 15.13 2.29
C ILE A 151 6.50 16.61 2.21
N LEU A 152 6.15 17.22 1.08
CA LEU A 152 6.44 18.59 0.72
C LEU A 152 5.14 19.39 0.71
N ASP A 153 5.14 20.59 1.28
CA ASP A 153 4.03 21.53 1.12
C ASP A 153 4.08 22.23 -0.26
N GLN A 154 3.10 23.07 -0.57
CA GLN A 154 3.06 23.84 -1.82
C GLN A 154 4.24 24.82 -2.00
N LYS A 155 4.99 25.10 -0.93
CA LYS A 155 6.21 25.94 -0.94
C LYS A 155 7.48 25.10 -1.06
N ASN A 156 7.36 23.81 -1.37
CA ASN A 156 8.45 22.83 -1.43
C ASN A 156 9.22 22.66 -0.11
N ARG A 157 8.61 23.01 1.04
CA ARG A 157 9.21 22.78 2.35
C ARG A 157 8.89 21.37 2.81
N VAL A 158 9.88 20.67 3.35
CA VAL A 158 9.69 19.34 3.93
C VAL A 158 8.89 19.47 5.22
N VAL A 159 7.67 18.95 5.22
CA VAL A 159 6.73 18.96 6.36
C VAL A 159 6.46 17.55 6.89
N GLY A 160 7.10 16.53 6.33
CA GLY A 160 7.08 15.15 6.83
C GLY A 160 8.20 14.31 6.22
N LYS A 161 8.63 13.28 6.95
CA LYS A 161 9.60 12.28 6.48
C LYS A 161 9.15 10.91 6.96
N SER A 162 9.39 9.87 6.17
CA SER A 162 9.20 8.50 6.63
C SER A 162 10.19 8.14 7.75
N GLY A 163 9.70 7.42 8.75
CA GLY A 163 10.57 6.66 9.65
C GLY A 163 11.11 5.38 9.01
N HIS A 164 11.83 4.58 9.79
CA HIS A 164 12.29 3.27 9.37
C HIS A 164 11.11 2.29 9.19
N VAL A 165 11.28 1.31 8.30
CA VAL A 165 10.32 0.21 8.18
C VAL A 165 10.32 -0.57 9.49
N TYR A 166 9.14 -0.79 10.08
CA TYR A 166 8.99 -1.67 11.24
C TYR A 166 7.90 -2.72 11.00
N ARG A 167 8.04 -3.86 11.67
CA ARG A 167 7.07 -4.96 11.61
C ARG A 167 6.10 -4.85 12.77
N THR A 168 4.81 -4.74 12.46
CA THR A 168 3.74 -4.73 13.46
C THR A 168 3.58 -6.10 14.11
N LYS A 169 2.85 -6.17 15.24
CA LYS A 169 2.50 -7.44 15.90
C LYS A 169 1.73 -8.41 15.00
N GLY A 170 0.99 -7.89 14.02
CA GLY A 170 0.28 -8.68 13.00
C GLY A 170 1.17 -9.19 11.86
N GLY A 171 2.48 -8.99 11.93
CA GLY A 171 3.43 -9.44 10.91
C GLY A 171 3.50 -8.56 9.67
N VAL A 172 2.83 -7.41 9.67
CA VAL A 172 2.80 -6.45 8.56
C VAL A 172 3.95 -5.44 8.69
N SER A 173 4.69 -5.21 7.60
CA SER A 173 5.75 -4.20 7.53
C SER A 173 5.18 -2.82 7.13
N ILE A 174 5.50 -1.79 7.91
CA ILE A 174 4.93 -0.45 7.79
C ILE A 174 6.05 0.60 7.73
N ILE A 175 5.88 1.60 6.87
CA ILE A 175 6.59 2.87 6.91
C ILE A 175 5.67 3.89 7.61
N PRO A 176 6.01 4.39 8.82
CA PRO A 176 5.19 5.38 9.48
C PRO A 176 5.20 6.70 8.69
N ILE A 177 4.03 7.33 8.58
CA ILE A 177 3.90 8.67 8.01
C ILE A 177 3.60 9.65 9.13
N GLU A 178 4.59 10.46 9.47
CA GLU A 178 4.40 11.63 10.33
C GLU A 178 4.54 12.89 9.48
N SER A 179 3.47 13.69 9.44
CA SER A 179 3.45 14.92 8.65
C SER A 179 2.64 16.04 9.30
N GLY A 180 3.25 17.22 9.34
CA GLY A 180 2.62 18.50 9.64
C GLY A 180 2.02 19.20 8.42
N LEU A 181 1.78 18.46 7.32
CA LEU A 181 1.11 19.00 6.14
C LEU A 181 -0.26 19.60 6.51
N LYS A 182 -0.58 20.75 5.91
CA LYS A 182 -1.91 21.37 5.97
C LYS A 182 -2.32 21.78 4.56
N GLY A 183 -3.45 21.28 4.07
CA GLY A 183 -3.89 21.42 2.70
C GLY A 183 -3.13 20.53 1.73
N ASN A 184 -2.75 21.08 0.57
CA ASN A 184 -2.17 20.32 -0.53
C ASN A 184 -0.65 20.16 -0.42
N GLY A 185 -0.14 19.04 -0.91
CA GLY A 185 1.29 18.79 -0.98
C GLY A 185 1.66 17.72 -2.01
N VAL A 186 2.92 17.30 -1.93
CA VAL A 186 3.48 16.21 -2.72
C VAL A 186 4.16 15.23 -1.78
N MET A 187 3.84 13.96 -1.92
CA MET A 187 4.65 12.89 -1.35
C MET A 187 5.71 12.50 -2.38
N ARG A 188 6.96 12.72 -2.01
CA ARG A 188 8.15 12.40 -2.79
C ARG A 188 8.73 11.09 -2.31
N ILE A 189 8.78 10.12 -3.19
CA ILE A 189 9.17 8.74 -2.92
C ILE A 189 10.48 8.48 -3.64
N ARG A 190 11.47 7.97 -2.91
CA ARG A 190 12.77 7.57 -3.45
C ARG A 190 12.98 6.08 -3.18
N PRO A 191 12.72 5.22 -4.18
CA PRO A 191 13.06 3.81 -4.09
C PRO A 191 14.57 3.63 -3.94
N ASN A 192 14.98 2.73 -3.05
CA ASN A 192 16.34 2.21 -3.00
C ASN A 192 16.34 0.85 -3.69
N SER A 193 16.31 0.86 -5.03
CA SER A 193 16.32 -0.36 -5.85
C SER A 193 17.57 -0.41 -6.72
N ARG A 194 17.95 -1.62 -7.15
CA ARG A 194 19.08 -1.84 -8.07
C ARG A 194 18.95 -1.09 -9.41
N PHE A 195 17.73 -0.67 -9.77
CA PHE A 195 17.42 0.00 -11.03
C PHE A 195 17.26 1.52 -10.89
N PHE A 196 17.09 2.02 -9.66
CA PHE A 196 16.91 3.45 -9.40
C PHE A 196 18.23 4.09 -8.96
N ASP A 197 18.70 5.07 -9.73
CA ASP A 197 19.76 5.95 -9.25
C ASP A 197 19.20 6.97 -8.23
N LYS A 198 20.08 7.59 -7.45
CA LYS A 198 19.69 8.55 -6.40
C LYS A 198 19.06 9.85 -6.94
N SER A 199 19.03 10.05 -8.25
CA SER A 199 18.53 11.27 -8.91
C SER A 199 17.05 11.21 -9.31
N VAL A 200 16.43 10.02 -9.25
CA VAL A 200 15.02 9.83 -9.61
C VAL A 200 14.14 9.84 -8.37
N TYR A 201 13.12 10.69 -8.41
CA TYR A 201 12.07 10.78 -7.42
C TYR A 201 10.73 10.47 -8.07
N LEU A 202 9.87 9.77 -7.34
CA LEU A 202 8.48 9.51 -7.74
C LEU A 202 7.58 10.42 -6.92
N ASP A 203 6.93 11.36 -7.57
CA ASP A 203 6.09 12.36 -6.91
C ASP A 203 4.61 12.02 -7.08
N ILE A 204 3.87 11.91 -5.97
CA ILE A 204 2.42 11.73 -5.97
C ILE A 204 1.72 12.88 -5.22
N PRO A 205 0.64 13.47 -5.77
CA PRO A 205 -0.11 14.52 -5.09
C PRO A 205 -0.79 13.99 -3.81
N VAL A 206 -0.71 14.76 -2.73
CA VAL A 206 -1.33 14.42 -1.44
C VAL A 206 -2.06 15.61 -0.83
N TYR A 207 -2.94 15.35 0.14
CA TYR A 207 -3.55 16.39 0.98
C TYR A 207 -3.84 15.91 2.40
N LYS A 208 -4.02 16.90 3.28
CA LYS A 208 -4.45 16.74 4.66
C LYS A 208 -5.33 17.93 5.05
N ASP A 209 -6.56 17.70 5.49
CA ASP A 209 -7.54 18.73 5.81
C ASP A 209 -7.43 19.24 7.26
#